data_AF-A0A529K1S2-F1
#
_entry.id   AF-A0A529K1S2-F1
#
_cell.length_a   1.000
_cell.length_b   1.000
_cell.length_c   1.000
_cell.angle_alpha   90.00
_cell.angle_beta   90.00
_cell.angle_gamma   90.00
#
_symmetry.space_group_name_H-M   'P 1'
#
loop_
_entity.id
_entity.type
_entity.pdbx_description
1 polymer ?
#
loop_
_entity_poly.entity_id
_entity_poly.type
_entity_poly.pdbx_seq_one_letter_code
_entity_poly.pdbx_strand_id
1 'polypeptide(L)'
;DMAEELLEGRTLLPHFRIADKGINMKRFFDEPKPFDLVLSITGPAIAPYLETGKILTGEEFDQIQRQFGGAGFLTFALWFN
;
A
#
# COMPACT_ATOMS: atom_id res chain seq x y z
N ASP A 1 5.08 9.67 12.64
CA ASP A 1 6.14 8.99 11.83
C ASP A 1 5.59 8.75 10.41
N MET A 2 6.42 8.65 9.37
CA MET A 2 5.95 8.46 7.99
C MET A 2 5.25 7.10 7.80
N ALA A 3 5.77 6.05 8.45
CA ALA A 3 5.12 4.73 8.46
C ALA A 3 3.75 4.78 9.16
N GLU A 4 3.65 5.53 10.26
CA GLU A 4 2.40 5.76 10.99
C GLU A 4 1.38 6.54 10.14
N GLU A 5 1.79 7.61 9.45
CA GLU A 5 0.92 8.33 8.51
C GLU A 5 0.36 7.43 7.40
N LEU A 6 1.18 6.51 6.89
CA LEU A 6 0.75 5.53 5.90
C LEU A 6 -0.26 4.53 6.49
N LEU A 7 0.03 3.97 7.67
CA LEU A 7 -0.84 2.99 8.34
C LEU A 7 -2.17 3.60 8.81
N GLU A 8 -2.20 4.90 9.09
CA GLU A 8 -3.41 5.63 9.45
C GLU A 8 -4.16 6.19 8.22
N GLY A 9 -3.64 5.97 7.01
CA GLY A 9 -4.28 6.38 5.74
C GLY A 9 -4.23 7.88 5.47
N ARG A 10 -3.35 8.63 6.17
CA ARG A 10 -3.12 10.07 5.90
C ARG A 10 -2.23 10.29 4.67
N THR A 11 -1.38 9.32 4.37
CA THR A 11 -0.65 9.21 3.11
C THR A 11 -0.97 7.88 2.44
N LEU A 12 -0.86 7.85 1.12
CA LEU A 12 -1.24 6.71 0.31
C LEU A 12 -0.01 6.04 -0.32
N LEU A 13 -0.01 4.71 -0.37
CA LEU A 13 1.05 3.95 -1.04
C LEU A 13 0.93 4.16 -2.57
N PRO A 14 2.04 4.41 -3.29
CA PRO A 14 1.98 4.56 -4.74
C PRO A 14 1.63 3.24 -5.42
N HIS A 15 0.85 3.31 -6.50
CA HIS A 15 0.59 2.17 -7.37
C HIS A 15 1.29 2.37 -8.73
N PHE A 16 2.12 1.41 -9.14
CA PHE A 16 2.98 1.55 -10.32
C PHE A 16 2.26 1.79 -11.66
N ARG A 17 0.96 1.45 -11.77
CA ARG A 17 0.16 1.69 -12.99
C ARG A 17 -0.85 2.84 -12.89
N ILE A 18 -1.12 3.33 -11.69
CA ILE A 18 -2.20 4.30 -11.45
C ILE A 18 -1.55 5.49 -10.78
N ALA A 19 -1.30 6.54 -11.56
CA ALA A 19 -0.50 7.67 -11.12
C ALA A 19 -1.28 8.71 -10.29
N ASP A 20 -2.61 8.76 -10.46
CA ASP A 20 -3.51 9.74 -9.84
C ASP A 20 -4.17 9.24 -8.54
N LYS A 21 -3.92 7.98 -8.16
CA LYS A 21 -4.46 7.36 -6.94
C LYS A 21 -3.39 6.55 -6.24
N GLY A 22 -3.50 6.49 -4.92
CA GLY A 22 -2.69 5.60 -4.08
C GLY A 22 -3.55 4.61 -3.31
N ILE A 23 -2.91 3.62 -2.69
CA ILE A 23 -3.56 2.60 -1.87
C ILE A 23 -3.66 3.12 -0.44
N ASN A 24 -4.87 3.15 0.11
CA ASN A 24 -5.13 3.43 1.51
C ASN A 24 -4.82 2.19 2.36
N MET A 25 -3.69 2.20 3.07
CA MET A 25 -3.25 1.05 3.87
C MET A 25 -4.11 0.84 5.11
N LYS A 26 -4.68 1.90 5.71
CA LYS A 26 -5.64 1.76 6.82
C LYS A 26 -6.82 0.91 6.38
N ARG A 27 -7.41 1.23 5.24
CA ARG A 27 -8.58 0.51 4.71
C ARG A 27 -8.23 -0.89 4.22
N PHE A 28 -7.02 -1.07 3.67
CA PHE A 28 -6.50 -2.39 3.31
C PHE A 28 -6.49 -3.35 4.52
N PHE A 29 -6.09 -2.87 5.70
CA PHE A 29 -6.05 -3.68 6.93
C PHE A 29 -7.39 -3.74 7.67
N ASP A 30 -8.18 -2.66 7.70
CA ASP A 30 -9.45 -2.60 8.44
C ASP A 30 -10.62 -3.30 7.70
N GLU A 31 -10.58 -3.36 6.37
CA GLU A 31 -11.66 -3.92 5.54
C GLU A 31 -11.16 -5.04 4.59
N PRO A 32 -10.52 -6.11 5.09
CA PRO A 32 -9.94 -7.13 4.24
C PRO A 32 -11.03 -7.79 3.38
N LYS A 33 -10.86 -7.69 2.05
CA LYS A 33 -11.67 -8.42 1.07
C LYS A 33 -11.05 -9.79 0.81
N PRO A 34 -11.85 -10.80 0.40
CA PRO A 34 -11.32 -12.10 0.01
C PRO A 34 -10.16 -11.93 -0.97
N PHE A 35 -8.97 -12.27 -0.51
CA PHE A 35 -7.73 -11.99 -1.20
C PHE A 35 -7.40 -13.14 -2.13
N ASP A 36 -7.64 -12.92 -3.42
CA ASP A 36 -7.16 -13.82 -4.46
C ASP A 36 -5.73 -13.41 -4.84
N LEU A 37 -4.76 -14.22 -4.41
CA LEU A 37 -3.32 -13.98 -4.60
C LEU A 37 -2.94 -13.75 -6.08
N VAL A 38 -3.74 -14.30 -7.01
CA VAL A 38 -3.58 -14.13 -8.46
C VAL A 38 -4.08 -12.75 -8.93
N LEU A 39 -5.13 -12.21 -8.31
CA LEU A 39 -5.67 -10.87 -8.60
C LEU A 39 -4.86 -9.74 -7.95
N SER A 40 -4.11 -10.00 -6.87
CA SER A 40 -3.19 -9.03 -6.27
C SER A 40 -1.99 -8.70 -7.15
N ILE A 41 -1.52 -9.64 -7.99
CA ILE A 41 -0.43 -9.38 -8.94
C ILE A 41 -0.94 -8.54 -10.13
N THR A 42 -2.19 -8.76 -10.55
CA THR A 42 -2.76 -8.14 -11.75
C THR A 42 -3.50 -6.83 -11.49
N GLY A 43 -3.74 -6.41 -10.24
CA GLY A 43 -4.27 -5.07 -9.88
C GLY A 43 -5.77 -4.95 -9.55
N PRO A 44 -6.69 -5.88 -9.89
CA PRO A 44 -8.10 -5.78 -9.47
C PRO A 44 -8.30 -5.83 -7.95
N ALA A 45 -7.46 -6.57 -7.22
CA ALA A 45 -7.64 -6.78 -5.79
C ALA A 45 -7.39 -5.51 -4.93
N ILE A 46 -6.67 -4.52 -5.47
CA ILE A 46 -6.40 -3.25 -4.76
C ILE A 46 -7.41 -2.15 -5.10
N ALA A 47 -8.27 -2.36 -6.11
CA ALA A 47 -9.23 -1.36 -6.56
C ALA A 47 -10.14 -0.80 -5.45
N PRO A 48 -10.63 -1.61 -4.48
CA PRO A 48 -11.43 -1.08 -3.38
C PRO A 48 -10.68 -0.06 -2.52
N TYR A 49 -9.35 -0.14 -2.43
CA TYR A 49 -8.52 0.67 -1.54
C TYR A 49 -7.85 1.86 -2.25
N LEU A 50 -8.13 2.07 -3.55
CA LEU A 50 -7.58 3.20 -4.30
C LEU A 50 -8.30 4.51 -3.94
N GLU A 51 -7.54 5.50 -3.54
CA GLU A 51 -8.04 6.81 -3.12
C GLU A 51 -7.20 7.95 -3.73
N THR A 52 -7.83 9.11 -3.92
CA THR A 52 -7.14 10.37 -4.23
C THR A 52 -6.67 11.02 -2.94
N GLY A 53 -5.44 11.55 -2.91
CA GLY A 53 -4.89 12.20 -1.72
C GLY A 53 -3.39 12.42 -1.83
N LYS A 54 -2.73 12.63 -0.69
CA LYS A 54 -1.28 12.73 -0.62
C LYS A 54 -0.67 11.34 -0.85
N ILE A 55 -0.11 11.12 -2.04
CA ILE A 55 0.59 9.89 -2.40
C ILE A 55 2.06 10.07 -2.05
N LEU A 56 2.69 9.02 -1.48
CA LEU A 56 4.13 9.04 -1.25
C LEU A 56 4.89 9.18 -2.58
N THR A 57 5.94 9.98 -2.56
CA THR A 57 6.93 10.03 -3.62
C THR A 57 7.74 8.72 -3.69
N GLY A 58 8.47 8.50 -4.77
CA GLY A 58 9.36 7.34 -4.90
C GLY A 58 10.43 7.31 -3.80
N GLU A 59 10.99 8.46 -3.44
CA GLU A 59 11.99 8.56 -2.37
C GLU A 59 11.43 8.22 -0.99
N GLU A 60 10.24 8.73 -0.67
CA GLU A 60 9.52 8.41 0.57
C GLU A 60 9.16 6.92 0.63
N PHE A 61 8.71 6.34 -0.49
CA PHE A 61 8.43 4.91 -0.56
C PHE A 61 9.70 4.06 -0.34
N ASP A 62 10.83 4.44 -0.95
CA ASP A 62 12.10 3.77 -0.73
C ASP A 62 12.57 3.86 0.73
N GLN A 63 12.29 4.98 1.40
CA GLN A 63 12.57 5.12 2.82
C GLN A 63 11.70 4.19 3.68
N ILE A 64 10.40 4.03 3.37
CA ILE A 64 9.55 3.03 4.02
C ILE A 64 10.09 1.62 3.77
N GLN A 65 10.45 1.27 2.53
CA GLN A 65 10.97 -0.07 2.23
C GLN A 65 12.20 -0.41 3.07
N ARG A 66 13.12 0.56 3.28
CA ARG A 66 14.29 0.38 4.16
C ARG A 66 13.90 0.13 5.63
N GLN A 67 12.84 0.77 6.13
CA GLN A 67 12.36 0.57 7.51
C GLN A 67 11.82 -0.85 7.75
N PHE A 68 11.28 -1.51 6.71
CA PHE A 68 10.72 -2.87 6.79
C PHE A 68 11.72 -4.00 6.42
N GLY A 69 13.00 -3.68 6.16
CA GLY A 69 14.08 -4.65 5.95
C GLY A 69 14.13 -5.31 4.55
N GLY A 70 15.01 -6.30 4.38
CA GLY A 70 15.39 -6.87 3.06
C GLY A 70 14.30 -7.60 2.27
N ALA A 71 13.16 -7.91 2.89
CA ALA A 71 11.99 -8.46 2.22
C ALA A 71 11.06 -7.37 1.63
N GLY A 72 11.20 -6.11 2.08
CA GLY A 72 10.39 -4.97 1.63
C GLY A 72 8.98 -4.92 2.22
N PHE A 73 8.39 -3.72 2.19
CA PHE A 73 7.04 -3.43 2.70
C PHE A 73 5.95 -4.32 2.07
N LEU A 74 6.08 -4.65 0.78
CA LEU A 74 5.10 -5.47 0.07
C LEU A 74 5.08 -6.92 0.57
N THR A 75 6.24 -7.49 0.93
CA THR A 75 6.28 -8.84 1.51
C THR A 75 5.65 -8.87 2.90
N PHE A 76 5.86 -7.82 3.71
CA PHE A 76 5.20 -7.66 5.00
C PHE A 76 3.67 -7.59 4.85
N ALA A 77 3.17 -6.76 3.92
CA ALA A 77 1.74 -6.59 3.69
C ALA A 77 1.05 -7.90 3.21
N LEU A 78 1.77 -8.75 2.47
CA LEU A 78 1.27 -10.06 2.03
C LEU A 78 1.20 -11.12 3.16
N TRP A 79 1.98 -10.95 4.24
CA TRP A 79 2.03 -11.91 5.36
C TRP A 79 1.00 -11.64 6.46
N PHE A 80 0.46 -10.42 6.54
CA PHE A 80 -0.51 -9.99 7.56
C PHE A 80 -1.98 -10.17 7.14
N ASN A 81 -2.23 -10.78 5.97
CA ASN A 81 -3.56 -11.03 5.42
C ASN A 81 -3.94 -12.51 5.47
#